data_AF-A0A8K0C3U0-F1
#
_entry.id   AF-A0A8K0C3U0-F1
#
_cell.length_a   1.000
_cell.length_b   1.000
_cell.length_c   1.000
_cell.angle_alpha   90.00
_cell.angle_beta   90.00
_cell.angle_gamma   90.00
#
_symmetry.space_group_name_H-M   'P 1'
#
loop_
_entity.id
_entity.type
_entity.pdbx_description
1 polymer ?
#
loop_
_entity_poly.entity_id
_entity_poly.type
_entity_poly.pdbx_seq_one_letter_code
_entity_poly.pdbx_strand_id
1 'polypeptide(L)'
;MLVCVLLSFGGTLASYCTDLCLERNCTCTLFYLPSNFNINDSWIDIPSAQNISVIIIVFHLITISMSFVHREYSIWQRSPHKNFLWLAIVIALLILQLIFTILSFNQAAKDYENYIGFQIANFVIVFAVLSPLLTFIVNEMVKKQEIKANLRYQRRARLDFGTKLGMNSPF
;
A
#
# COMPACT_ATOMS: atom_id res chain seq x y z
N MET A 1 1.78 -3.66 -6.03
CA MET A 1 0.79 -2.79 -5.39
C MET A 1 -0.63 -3.15 -5.82
N LEU A 2 -1.10 -2.77 -7.01
CA LEU A 2 -2.50 -3.01 -7.43
C LEU A 2 -2.91 -4.49 -7.40
N VAL A 3 -2.08 -5.38 -7.97
CA VAL A 3 -2.33 -6.83 -7.96
C VAL A 3 -2.43 -7.36 -6.53
N CYS A 4 -1.53 -6.96 -5.63
CA CYS A 4 -1.56 -7.39 -4.23
C CYS A 4 -2.83 -6.92 -3.52
N VAL A 5 -3.27 -5.68 -3.76
CA VAL A 5 -4.49 -5.12 -3.17
C VAL A 5 -5.73 -5.86 -3.68
N LEU A 6 -5.80 -6.16 -4.98
CA LEU A 6 -6.90 -6.92 -5.56
C LEU A 6 -6.94 -8.36 -5.03
N LEU A 7 -5.78 -9.00 -4.90
CA LEU A 7 -5.67 -10.35 -4.33
C LEU A 7 -6.03 -10.36 -2.84
N SER A 8 -5.60 -9.37 -2.05
CA SER A 8 -5.98 -9.29 -0.63
C SER A 8 -7.47 -9.03 -0.47
N PHE A 9 -8.06 -8.16 -1.30
CA PHE A 9 -9.49 -7.87 -1.29
C PHE A 9 -10.33 -9.10 -1.67
N GLY A 10 -9.97 -9.77 -2.77
CA GLY A 10 -10.61 -11.02 -3.18
C GLY A 10 -10.44 -12.14 -2.15
N GLY A 11 -9.25 -12.25 -1.56
CA GLY A 11 -8.95 -13.22 -0.50
C GLY A 11 -9.76 -12.99 0.76
N THR A 12 -9.91 -11.74 1.23
CA THR A 12 -10.77 -11.42 2.37
C THR A 12 -12.21 -11.83 2.09
N LEU A 13 -12.75 -11.49 0.91
CA LEU A 13 -14.13 -11.83 0.55
C LEU A 13 -14.34 -13.35 0.43
N ALA A 14 -13.36 -14.06 -0.12
CA ALA A 14 -13.40 -15.52 -0.20
C ALA A 14 -13.40 -16.17 1.19
N SER A 15 -12.61 -15.66 2.13
CA SER A 15 -12.60 -16.12 3.52
C SER A 15 -13.95 -15.93 4.21
N TYR A 16 -14.58 -14.76 4.02
CA TYR A 16 -15.93 -14.51 4.54
C TYR A 16 -16.94 -15.52 3.99
N CYS A 17 -16.87 -15.81 2.69
CA CYS A 17 -17.75 -16.79 2.07
C CYS A 17 -17.60 -18.18 2.69
N THR A 18 -16.36 -18.64 2.90
CA THR A 18 -16.12 -19.96 3.48
C THR A 18 -16.66 -20.08 4.90
N ASP A 19 -16.53 -19.04 5.72
CA ASP A 19 -17.01 -19.06 7.09
C ASP A 19 -18.54 -19.06 7.15
N LEU A 20 -19.21 -18.24 6.33
CA LEU A 20 -20.68 -18.21 6.22
C LEU A 20 -21.26 -19.53 5.69
N CYS A 21 -20.62 -20.15 4.70
CA CYS A 21 -21.11 -21.40 4.14
C CYS A 21 -20.85 -22.62 5.02
N LEU A 22 -19.92 -22.54 5.97
CA LEU A 22 -19.71 -23.57 6.98
C LEU A 22 -20.91 -23.67 7.94
N GLU A 23 -21.56 -22.55 8.24
CA GLU A 23 -22.79 -22.52 9.04
C GLU A 23 -24.05 -22.82 8.23
N ARG A 24 -24.12 -22.41 6.95
CA ARG A 24 -25.36 -22.44 6.14
C ARG A 24 -25.41 -23.50 5.03
N ASN A 25 -24.41 -24.38 4.90
CA ASN A 25 -24.34 -25.44 3.86
C ASN A 25 -24.56 -24.91 2.43
N CYS A 26 -23.89 -23.82 2.07
CA CYS A 26 -23.98 -23.20 0.73
C CYS A 26 -22.71 -23.38 -0.11
N THR A 27 -22.82 -23.17 -1.43
CA THR A 27 -21.68 -23.16 -2.34
C THR A 27 -21.19 -21.73 -2.59
N CYS A 28 -19.90 -21.49 -2.38
CA CYS A 28 -19.21 -20.23 -2.69
C CYS A 28 -19.00 -20.03 -4.20
N THR A 29 -20.06 -20.16 -4.99
CA THR A 29 -20.05 -19.80 -6.41
C THR A 29 -20.39 -18.33 -6.50
N LEU A 30 -19.33 -17.51 -6.64
CA LEU A 30 -19.36 -16.08 -6.99
C LEU A 30 -20.51 -15.29 -6.32
N PHE A 31 -20.19 -14.64 -5.20
CA PHE A 31 -21.00 -13.76 -4.33
C PHE A 31 -21.94 -12.72 -5.02
N TYR A 32 -22.01 -12.67 -6.35
CA TYR A 32 -22.74 -11.70 -7.17
C TYR A 32 -23.97 -12.26 -7.91
N LEU A 33 -24.28 -13.56 -7.85
CA LEU A 33 -25.53 -14.08 -8.40
C LEU A 33 -26.52 -14.38 -7.26
N PRO A 34 -27.50 -13.50 -7.01
CA PRO A 34 -28.47 -13.69 -5.95
C PRO A 34 -29.43 -14.80 -6.39
N SER A 35 -29.19 -16.02 -5.93
CA SER A 35 -30.23 -17.04 -5.94
C SER A 35 -31.03 -16.90 -4.65
N ASN A 36 -32.09 -16.09 -4.72
CA ASN A 36 -33.19 -16.02 -3.74
C ASN A 36 -32.81 -15.82 -2.26
N PHE A 37 -31.77 -15.04 -1.96
CA PHE A 37 -31.45 -14.63 -0.58
C PHE A 37 -31.99 -13.23 -0.27
N ASN A 38 -32.61 -13.07 0.91
CA ASN A 38 -33.04 -11.76 1.41
C ASN A 38 -31.86 -10.79 1.39
N ILE A 39 -31.99 -9.75 0.56
CA ILE A 39 -30.94 -8.84 0.09
C ILE A 39 -30.29 -8.02 1.22
N ASN A 40 -30.88 -8.02 2.42
CA ASN A 40 -30.44 -7.16 3.52
C ASN A 40 -29.18 -7.68 4.24
N ASP A 41 -28.86 -8.98 4.16
CA ASP A 41 -27.70 -9.56 4.86
C ASP A 41 -26.42 -9.60 3.99
N SER A 42 -26.51 -9.43 2.67
CA SER A 42 -25.37 -9.71 1.76
C SER A 42 -24.35 -8.57 1.62
N TRP A 43 -24.67 -7.35 2.07
CA TRP A 43 -23.80 -6.17 1.88
C TRP A 43 -22.91 -5.84 3.09
N ILE A 44 -23.06 -6.62 4.17
CA ILE A 44 -22.48 -6.34 5.48
C ILE A 44 -20.94 -6.45 5.47
N ASP A 45 -20.38 -7.28 4.59
CA ASP A 45 -18.95 -7.64 4.63
C ASP A 45 -18.05 -6.80 3.71
N ILE A 46 -18.66 -6.04 2.78
CA ILE A 46 -17.95 -5.21 1.80
C ILE A 46 -17.17 -4.07 2.49
N PRO A 47 -17.75 -3.31 3.45
CA PRO A 47 -17.04 -2.23 4.14
C PRO A 47 -15.78 -2.71 4.86
N SER A 48 -15.82 -3.92 5.41
CA SER A 48 -14.71 -4.50 6.17
C SER A 48 -13.55 -4.90 5.26
N ALA A 49 -13.84 -5.53 4.11
CA ALA A 49 -12.84 -5.81 3.08
C ALA A 49 -12.25 -4.52 2.48
N GLN A 50 -13.07 -3.46 2.33
CA GLN A 50 -12.60 -2.15 1.88
C GLN A 50 -11.63 -1.52 2.88
N ASN A 51 -11.91 -1.57 4.18
CA ASN A 51 -11.02 -1.05 5.23
C ASN A 51 -9.63 -1.67 5.18
N ILE A 52 -9.54 -3.01 5.05
CA ILE A 52 -8.26 -3.71 4.92
C ILE A 52 -7.50 -3.21 3.70
N SER A 53 -8.17 -3.10 2.55
CA SER A 53 -7.56 -2.60 1.32
C SER A 53 -7.02 -1.18 1.46
N VAL A 54 -7.76 -0.27 2.11
CA VAL A 54 -7.32 1.11 2.36
C VAL A 54 -6.07 1.13 3.23
N ILE A 55 -6.02 0.33 4.30
CA ILE A 55 -4.84 0.22 5.17
C ILE A 55 -3.62 -0.20 4.34
N ILE A 56 -3.77 -1.26 3.53
CA ILE A 56 -2.68 -1.76 2.66
C ILE A 56 -2.23 -0.67 1.70
N ILE A 57 -3.14 0.04 1.05
CA ILE A 57 -2.82 1.14 0.13
C ILE A 57 -2.03 2.23 0.84
N VAL A 58 -2.45 2.67 2.02
CA VAL A 58 -1.76 3.71 2.80
C VAL A 58 -0.33 3.29 3.13
N PHE A 59 -0.11 2.05 3.58
CA PHE A 59 1.24 1.54 3.81
C PHE A 59 2.11 1.57 2.55
N HIS A 60 1.57 1.16 1.40
CA HIS A 60 2.31 1.22 0.13
C HIS A 60 2.67 2.64 -0.27
N LEU A 61 1.73 3.59 -0.13
CA LEU A 61 1.98 5.00 -0.43
C LEU A 61 3.06 5.58 0.48
N ILE A 62 3.06 5.24 1.77
CA ILE A 62 4.11 5.63 2.70
C ILE A 62 5.46 5.05 2.24
N THR A 63 5.53 3.75 1.92
CA THR A 63 6.75 3.11 1.41
C THR A 63 7.27 3.74 0.13
N ILE A 64 6.38 4.08 -0.81
CA ILE A 64 6.74 4.79 -2.04
C ILE A 64 7.26 6.18 -1.72
N SER A 65 6.59 6.93 -0.82
CA SER A 65 6.99 8.28 -0.43
C SER A 65 8.40 8.35 0.18
N MET A 66 8.82 7.32 0.94
CA MET A 66 10.17 7.22 1.50
C MET A 66 11.25 7.32 0.41
N SER A 67 10.97 6.76 -0.77
CA SER A 67 11.92 6.74 -1.89
C SER A 67 12.16 8.14 -2.45
N PHE A 68 11.18 9.03 -2.37
CA PHE A 68 11.23 10.40 -2.89
C PHE A 68 11.87 11.42 -1.95
N VAL A 69 11.96 11.14 -0.64
CA VAL A 69 12.56 12.06 0.35
C VAL A 69 13.99 12.45 -0.02
N HIS A 70 14.76 11.48 -0.51
CA HIS A 70 16.13 11.68 -0.98
C HIS A 70 16.27 11.07 -2.38
N ARG A 71 15.84 11.82 -3.42
CA ARG A 71 15.84 11.32 -4.80
C ARG A 71 17.22 10.87 -5.31
N GLU A 72 18.29 11.55 -4.92
CA GLU A 72 19.64 11.31 -5.44
C GLU A 72 20.47 10.33 -4.61
N TYR A 73 19.99 9.95 -3.43
CA TYR A 73 20.73 9.09 -2.50
C TYR A 73 19.92 7.84 -2.16
N SER A 74 20.60 6.70 -2.11
CA SER A 74 20.03 5.46 -1.59
C SER A 74 19.65 5.63 -0.11
N ILE A 75 18.58 4.95 0.32
CA ILE A 75 18.09 4.99 1.71
C ILE A 75 19.17 4.52 2.70
N TRP A 76 20.06 3.64 2.24
CA TRP A 76 21.20 3.13 3.00
C TRP A 76 22.29 4.18 3.30
N GLN A 77 22.42 5.20 2.45
CA GLN A 77 23.40 6.27 2.65
C GLN A 77 22.82 7.41 3.50
N ARG A 78 21.53 7.68 3.36
CA ARG A 78 20.85 8.75 4.09
C ARG A 78 19.45 8.31 4.49
N SER A 79 19.28 8.10 5.80
CA SER A 79 18.00 7.70 6.37
C SER A 79 16.93 8.80 6.18
N PRO A 80 15.73 8.47 5.68
CA PRO A 80 14.64 9.44 5.47
C PRO A 80 14.15 10.07 6.79
N HIS A 81 14.39 9.41 7.93
CA HIS A 81 14.05 9.89 9.28
C HIS A 81 14.72 11.22 9.66
N LYS A 82 15.79 11.64 8.97
CA LYS A 82 16.42 12.95 9.21
C LYS A 82 15.55 14.12 8.73
N ASN A 83 14.56 13.85 7.86
CA ASN A 83 13.61 14.86 7.43
C ASN A 83 12.40 14.88 8.38
N PHE A 84 12.43 15.80 9.35
CA PHE A 84 11.35 15.97 10.33
C PHE A 84 9.99 16.26 9.70
N LEU A 85 9.94 17.03 8.60
CA LEU A 85 8.68 17.37 7.94
C LEU A 85 8.05 16.14 7.30
N TRP A 86 8.85 15.30 6.64
CA TRP A 86 8.35 14.04 6.10
C TRP A 86 7.88 13.10 7.22
N LEU A 87 8.65 12.99 8.31
CA LEU A 87 8.26 12.17 9.46
C LEU A 87 6.95 12.64 10.08
N ALA A 88 6.75 13.95 10.23
CA ALA A 88 5.51 14.54 10.75
C ALA A 88 4.30 14.21 9.86
N ILE A 89 4.45 14.30 8.52
CA ILE A 89 3.40 13.92 7.58
C ILE A 89 3.05 12.44 7.70
N VAL A 90 4.04 11.56 7.80
CA VAL A 90 3.82 10.11 7.97
C VAL A 90 3.06 9.83 9.27
N ILE A 91 3.45 10.44 10.38
CA ILE A 91 2.75 10.30 11.66
C ILE A 91 1.31 10.81 11.54
N ALA A 92 1.09 11.96 10.92
CA ALA A 92 -0.25 12.51 10.71
C ALA A 92 -1.13 11.59 9.85
N LEU A 93 -0.58 11.00 8.78
CA LEU A 93 -1.29 10.03 7.93
C LEU A 93 -1.65 8.75 8.70
N LEU A 94 -0.75 8.25 9.55
CA LEU A 94 -1.03 7.09 10.39
C LEU A 94 -2.13 7.38 11.43
N ILE A 95 -2.11 8.56 12.06
CA ILE A 95 -3.17 8.99 12.98
C ILE A 95 -4.50 9.11 12.26
N LEU A 96 -4.52 9.73 11.07
CA LEU A 96 -5.73 9.84 10.26
C LEU A 96 -6.29 8.47 9.87
N GLN A 97 -5.40 7.54 9.48
CA GLN A 97 -5.79 6.16 9.18
C GLN A 97 -6.39 5.45 10.39
N LEU A 98 -5.80 5.63 11.58
CA LEU A 98 -6.34 5.09 12.83
C LEU A 98 -7.74 5.64 13.13
N ILE A 99 -7.92 6.95 13.03
CA ILE A 99 -9.23 7.59 13.22
C ILE A 99 -10.25 7.02 12.23
N PHE A 100 -9.90 6.89 10.96
CA PHE A 100 -10.76 6.30 9.93
C PHE A 100 -11.18 4.87 10.30
N THR A 101 -10.24 4.03 10.72
CA THR A 101 -10.55 2.65 11.13
C THR A 101 -11.47 2.60 12.35
N ILE A 102 -11.22 3.43 13.37
CA ILE A 102 -12.05 3.49 14.58
C ILE A 102 -13.47 3.93 14.24
N LEU A 103 -13.62 4.97 13.41
CA LEU A 103 -14.93 5.44 12.98
C LEU A 103 -15.68 4.37 12.21
N SER A 104 -15.00 3.66 11.31
CA SER A 104 -15.63 2.57 10.55
C SER A 104 -16.05 1.40 11.43
N PHE A 105 -15.23 0.99 12.40
CA PHE A 105 -15.60 -0.03 13.39
C PHE A 105 -16.77 0.43 14.27
N ASN A 106 -16.79 1.68 14.72
CA ASN A 106 -17.87 2.22 15.53
C ASN A 106 -19.20 2.27 14.77
N GLN A 107 -19.14 2.57 13.47
CA GLN A 107 -20.33 2.56 12.62
C GLN A 107 -20.84 1.13 12.41
N ALA A 108 -19.93 0.21 12.11
CA ALA A 108 -20.26 -1.21 11.99
C ALA A 108 -20.85 -1.80 13.29
N ALA A 109 -20.33 -1.41 14.46
CA ALA A 109 -20.86 -1.85 15.75
C ALA A 109 -22.26 -1.26 16.08
N LYS A 110 -22.58 -0.06 15.58
CA LYS A 110 -23.91 0.55 15.77
C LYS A 110 -24.97 -0.08 14.88
N ASP A 111 -24.57 -0.50 13.68
CA ASP A 111 -25.49 -1.07 12.71
C ASP A 111 -25.88 -2.54 13.03
N TYR A 112 -25.10 -3.24 13.89
CA TYR A 112 -25.36 -4.65 14.23
C TYR A 112 -25.15 -4.96 15.73
N GLU A 113 -26.25 -5.31 16.43
CA GLU A 113 -26.21 -5.73 17.85
C GLU A 113 -25.43 -7.05 18.09
N ASN A 114 -25.24 -7.87 17.05
CA ASN A 114 -24.48 -9.13 17.08
C ASN A 114 -23.28 -9.07 16.13
N TYR A 115 -22.41 -8.07 16.30
CA TYR A 115 -21.16 -8.01 15.54
C TYR A 115 -20.23 -9.15 15.98
N ILE A 116 -20.32 -10.29 15.30
CA ILE A 116 -19.42 -11.42 15.50
C ILE A 116 -18.02 -10.94 15.11
N GLY A 117 -17.10 -10.96 16.07
CA GLY A 117 -15.77 -10.36 15.93
C GLY A 117 -15.12 -10.74 14.59
N PHE A 118 -14.76 -9.70 13.84
CA PHE A 118 -14.10 -9.77 12.54
C PHE A 118 -12.84 -10.66 12.62
N GLN A 119 -12.94 -11.92 12.19
CA GLN A 119 -11.78 -12.81 12.09
C GLN A 119 -11.08 -12.57 10.75
N ILE A 120 -10.04 -11.74 10.79
CA ILE A 120 -9.14 -11.60 9.65
C ILE A 120 -8.40 -12.92 9.50
N ALA A 121 -8.55 -13.56 8.34
CA ALA A 121 -7.78 -14.75 8.05
C ALA A 121 -6.27 -14.45 8.11
N ASN A 122 -5.52 -15.29 8.82
CA ASN A 122 -4.08 -15.11 9.06
C ASN A 122 -3.28 -14.89 7.78
N PHE A 123 -3.68 -15.52 6.66
CA PHE A 123 -3.01 -15.35 5.38
C PHE A 123 -3.10 -13.89 4.87
N VAL A 124 -4.23 -13.22 5.08
CA VAL A 124 -4.43 -11.82 4.64
C VAL A 124 -3.46 -10.90 5.38
N ILE A 125 -3.25 -11.11 6.68
CA ILE A 125 -2.32 -10.32 7.49
C ILE A 125 -0.88 -10.52 7.00
N VAL A 126 -0.48 -11.77 6.75
CA VAL A 126 0.87 -12.08 6.24
C VAL A 126 1.09 -11.41 4.89
N PHE A 127 0.14 -11.51 3.96
CA PHE A 127 0.23 -10.84 2.66
C PHE A 127 0.22 -9.31 2.78
N ALA A 128 -0.59 -8.75 3.69
CA ALA A 128 -0.68 -7.31 3.93
C ALA A 128 0.65 -6.73 4.46
N VAL A 129 1.40 -7.49 5.27
CA VAL A 129 2.72 -7.08 5.78
C VAL A 129 3.82 -7.33 4.75
N LEU A 130 3.77 -8.46 4.04
CA LEU A 130 4.80 -8.83 3.07
C LEU A 130 4.77 -7.95 1.81
N SER A 131 3.58 -7.53 1.38
CA SER A 131 3.41 -6.72 0.17
C SER A 131 4.17 -5.38 0.19
N PRO A 132 4.04 -4.51 1.22
CA PRO A 132 4.79 -3.25 1.28
C PRO A 132 6.30 -3.50 1.36
N LEU A 133 6.76 -4.55 2.03
CA LEU A 133 8.18 -4.94 2.05
C LEU A 133 8.71 -5.28 0.65
N LEU A 134 7.96 -6.06 -0.14
CA LEU A 134 8.33 -6.34 -1.52
C LEU A 134 8.37 -5.06 -2.36
N THR A 135 7.40 -4.17 -2.19
CA THR A 135 7.42 -2.89 -2.93
C THR A 135 8.58 -1.98 -2.53
N PHE A 136 8.99 -1.99 -1.25
CA PHE A 136 10.18 -1.30 -0.80
C PHE A 136 11.44 -1.80 -1.53
N ILE A 137 11.61 -3.12 -1.61
CA ILE A 137 12.77 -3.73 -2.28
C ILE A 137 12.80 -3.33 -3.77
N VAL A 138 11.66 -3.46 -4.47
CA VAL A 138 11.57 -3.09 -5.89
C VAL A 138 11.86 -1.61 -6.09
N ASN A 139 11.29 -0.73 -5.26
CA ASN A 139 11.52 0.71 -5.35
C ASN A 139 13.00 1.06 -5.15
N GLU A 140 13.67 0.47 -4.16
CA GLU A 140 15.10 0.74 -3.91
C GLU A 140 15.98 0.19 -5.05
N MET A 141 15.62 -0.95 -5.65
CA MET A 141 16.31 -1.49 -6.83
C MET A 141 16.21 -0.55 -8.03
N VAL A 142 15.00 -0.09 -8.36
CA VAL A 142 14.75 0.85 -9.46
C VAL A 142 15.49 2.16 -9.21
N LYS A 143 15.36 2.70 -7.99
CA LYS A 143 16.04 3.93 -7.58
C LYS A 143 17.56 3.83 -7.70
N LYS A 144 18.16 2.71 -7.30
CA LYS A 144 19.61 2.48 -7.45
C LYS A 144 20.05 2.50 -8.91
N GLN A 145 19.23 1.96 -9.82
CA GLN A 145 19.49 2.01 -11.26
C GLN A 145 19.37 3.44 -11.80
N GLU A 146 18.35 4.19 -11.39
CA GLU A 146 18.15 5.60 -11.77
C GLU A 146 19.33 6.47 -11.33
N ILE A 147 19.77 6.37 -10.06
CA ILE A 147 20.92 7.11 -9.55
C ILE A 147 22.18 6.80 -10.37
N LYS A 148 22.43 5.51 -10.66
CA LYS A 148 23.58 5.10 -11.47
C LYS A 148 23.52 5.69 -12.88
N ALA A 149 22.33 5.80 -13.48
CA ALA A 149 22.13 6.45 -14.77
C ALA A 149 22.39 7.96 -14.70
N ASN A 150 21.80 8.64 -13.71
CA ASN A 150 21.96 10.09 -13.52
C ASN A 150 23.41 10.50 -13.29
N LEU A 151 24.18 9.72 -12.51
CA LEU A 151 25.62 9.97 -12.33
C LEU A 151 26.40 9.89 -13.64
N ARG A 152 26.03 8.98 -14.55
CA ARG A 152 26.66 8.92 -15.88
C ARG A 152 26.29 10.14 -16.73
N TYR A 153 25.03 10.57 -16.69
CA TYR A 153 24.59 11.78 -17.38
C TYR A 153 25.33 13.02 -16.87
N GLN A 154 25.43 13.20 -15.55
CA GLN A 154 26.18 14.32 -14.95
C GLN A 154 27.66 14.31 -15.35
N ARG A 155 28.32 13.14 -15.36
CA ARG A 155 29.72 13.01 -15.82
C ARG A 155 29.88 13.40 -17.29
N ARG A 156 28.97 12.98 -18.17
CA ARG A 156 28.99 13.34 -19.60
C ARG A 156 28.76 14.84 -19.80
N ALA A 157 27.79 15.42 -19.11
CA ALA A 157 27.51 16.86 -19.17
C ALA A 157 28.74 17.68 -18.72
N ARG A 158 29.39 17.28 -17.62
CA ARG A 158 30.61 17.96 -17.12
C ARG A 158 31.75 17.93 -18.14
N LEU A 159 31.92 16.83 -18.88
CA LEU A 159 32.93 16.74 -19.95
C LEU A 159 32.60 17.68 -21.11
N ASP A 160 31.35 17.75 -21.56
CA ASP A 160 30.93 18.63 -22.68
C ASP A 160 31.07 20.12 -22.33
N PHE A 161 30.78 20.50 -21.08
CA PHE A 161 31.06 21.86 -20.59
C PHE A 161 32.56 22.17 -20.57
N GLY A 162 33.39 21.24 -20.09
CA GLY A 162 34.85 21.43 -20.02
C GLY A 162 35.49 21.60 -21.40
N THR A 163 35.04 20.83 -22.40
CA THR A 163 35.55 20.94 -23.78
C THR A 163 35.14 22.24 -24.46
N LYS A 164 33.94 22.76 -24.19
CA LYS A 164 33.48 24.06 -24.76
C LYS A 164 34.19 25.27 -24.17
N LEU A 165 34.52 25.25 -22.87
CA LEU A 165 35.30 26.31 -22.22
C LEU A 165 36.78 26.27 -22.63
N GLY A 166 37.36 25.07 -22.78
CA GLY A 166 38.76 24.90 -23.21
C GLY A 166 39.02 25.14 -24.70
N MET A 167 38.00 25.07 -25.55
CA MET A 167 38.12 25.33 -27.00
C MET A 167 37.95 26.81 -27.40
N ASN A 168 37.45 27.66 -26.50
CA ASN A 168 37.12 29.06 -26.81
C ASN A 168 38.04 30.11 -26.13
N SER A 169 39.13 29.70 -25.47
CA SER A 169 40.14 30.66 -25.02
C SER A 169 41.01 31.08 -26.22
N PRO A 170 40.99 32.36 -26.66
CA PRO A 170 41.87 32.82 -27.72
C PRO A 170 43.31 32.83 -27.17
N PHE A 171 44.23 32.26 -27.94
CA PHE A 171 45.63 32.63 -27.85
C PHE A 171 45.82 34.06 -28.37
#